data_AF-A0A9X5CRY4-F1
#
_entry.id   AF-A0A9X5CRY4-F1
#
_cell.length_a   1.000
_cell.length_b   1.000
_cell.length_c   1.000
_cell.angle_alpha   90.00
_cell.angle_beta   90.00
_cell.angle_gamma   90.00
#
_symmetry.space_group_name_H-M   'P 1'
#
loop_
_entity.id
_entity.type
_entity.pdbx_description
1 polymer ?
#
loop_
_entity_poly.entity_id
_entity_poly.type
_entity_poly.pdbx_seq_one_letter_code
_entity_poly.pdbx_strand_id
1 'polypeptide(L)'
;MGMWGKRDDMVVHGREPFDAEPPGAALARAAVTPTDTFYSRNHGPVPRLHPADWRLTVDGLVARPLTLSLDDLRSRFDAAEATVTLQCAGNRRADMAAVRAVPGETPWGPGALSTARFRGARLADVLAHAVMAPEAAHVAFQAPDVSPSARPPQPYEVSVPRDRALAPDVLLAWAMNGAPLPAVHGAPLRVVVPGWIGARSVKWLTHVTARTTPSDGYFQAVAYRLPPTGDDPQGLALGPLPLNCAVLTPSDGAVLPRGP
;
A
#
# COMPACT_ATOMS: atom_id res chain seq x y z
N MET A 1 0.89 -24.28 -1.32
CA MET A 1 0.60 -22.97 -0.68
C MET A 1 1.91 -22.45 -0.17
N GLY A 2 2.42 -21.46 -0.87
CA GLY A 2 3.78 -20.96 -0.77
C GLY A 2 3.95 -20.01 0.41
N MET A 3 5.11 -19.35 0.41
CA MET A 3 5.49 -18.40 1.45
C MET A 3 4.38 -17.35 1.66
N TRP A 4 4.04 -17.09 2.91
CA TRP A 4 2.98 -16.13 3.30
C TRP A 4 1.57 -16.45 2.78
N GLY A 5 1.28 -17.73 2.51
CA GLY A 5 -0.03 -18.14 2.03
C GLY A 5 -0.29 -17.78 0.57
N LYS A 6 0.77 -17.63 -0.20
CA LYS A 6 0.71 -17.31 -1.63
C LYS A 6 0.58 -18.56 -2.50
N ARG A 7 0.26 -18.35 -3.78
CA ARG A 7 0.41 -19.40 -4.78
C ARG A 7 1.87 -19.83 -4.91
N ASP A 8 2.09 -21.06 -5.36
CA ASP A 8 3.43 -21.61 -5.53
C ASP A 8 4.10 -21.08 -6.82
N ASP A 9 3.32 -20.55 -7.76
CA ASP A 9 3.77 -20.00 -9.05
C ASP A 9 3.94 -18.48 -9.06
N MET A 10 3.97 -17.83 -7.89
CA MET A 10 4.28 -16.39 -7.82
C MET A 10 5.66 -16.10 -8.42
N VAL A 11 5.78 -14.99 -9.14
CA VAL A 11 7.08 -14.46 -9.57
C VAL A 11 7.70 -13.74 -8.37
N VAL A 12 8.66 -14.39 -7.73
CA VAL A 12 9.32 -13.89 -6.51
C VAL A 12 10.56 -13.07 -6.88
N HIS A 13 10.53 -11.79 -6.53
CA HIS A 13 11.65 -10.85 -6.71
C HIS A 13 12.54 -10.73 -5.48
N GLY A 14 11.98 -10.98 -4.28
CA GLY A 14 12.69 -10.93 -3.01
C GLY A 14 12.05 -11.86 -2.00
N ARG A 15 12.86 -12.49 -1.14
CA ARG A 15 12.37 -13.34 -0.03
C ARG A 15 12.40 -12.59 1.30
N GLU A 16 13.43 -11.78 1.51
CA GLU A 16 13.62 -10.95 2.71
C GLU A 16 14.18 -9.58 2.31
N PRO A 17 13.33 -8.54 2.17
CA PRO A 17 11.88 -8.56 2.33
C PRO A 17 11.16 -9.36 1.22
N PHE A 18 9.96 -9.87 1.52
CA PHE A 18 9.19 -10.66 0.56
C PHE A 18 8.53 -9.78 -0.49
N ASP A 19 8.98 -9.84 -1.74
CA ASP A 19 8.43 -9.08 -2.86
C ASP A 19 8.06 -10.08 -3.98
N ALA A 20 6.79 -10.10 -4.39
CA ALA A 20 6.31 -11.04 -5.40
C ALA A 20 5.07 -10.53 -6.14
N GLU A 21 4.93 -10.89 -7.41
CA GLU A 21 3.74 -10.62 -8.23
C GLU A 21 3.14 -11.93 -8.78
N PRO A 22 1.82 -11.99 -9.02
CA PRO A 22 1.23 -13.13 -9.69
C PRO A 22 1.64 -13.22 -11.17
N PRO A 23 1.67 -14.43 -11.75
CA PRO A 23 1.71 -14.59 -13.20
C PRO A 23 0.55 -13.85 -13.88
N GLY A 24 0.78 -13.28 -15.06
CA GLY A 24 -0.26 -12.54 -15.81
C GLY A 24 -1.55 -13.35 -16.01
N ALA A 25 -1.41 -14.64 -16.37
CA ALA A 25 -2.55 -15.55 -16.54
C ALA A 25 -3.32 -15.85 -15.23
N ALA A 26 -2.69 -15.70 -14.06
CA ALA A 26 -3.37 -15.80 -12.77
C ALA A 26 -4.07 -14.48 -12.41
N LEU A 27 -3.41 -13.34 -12.66
CA LEU A 27 -3.98 -12.01 -12.45
C LEU A 27 -5.21 -11.75 -13.31
N ALA A 28 -5.23 -12.25 -14.55
CA ALA A 28 -6.34 -12.08 -15.49
C ALA A 28 -7.62 -12.87 -15.15
N ARG A 29 -7.58 -13.80 -14.17
CA ARG A 29 -8.69 -14.75 -13.94
C ARG A 29 -9.93 -14.14 -13.31
N ALA A 30 -9.79 -13.03 -12.58
CA ALA A 30 -10.88 -12.46 -11.81
C ALA A 30 -10.70 -10.95 -11.64
N ALA A 31 -11.82 -10.21 -11.68
CA ALA A 31 -11.83 -8.77 -11.43
C ALA A 31 -11.41 -8.43 -9.99
N VAL A 32 -11.75 -9.29 -9.02
CA VAL A 32 -11.24 -9.26 -7.65
C VAL A 32 -10.20 -10.36 -7.51
N THR A 33 -8.96 -9.96 -7.27
CA THR A 33 -7.81 -10.86 -7.18
C THR A 33 -7.92 -11.72 -5.92
N PRO A 34 -7.85 -13.07 -6.04
CA PRO A 34 -7.78 -13.95 -4.87
C PRO A 34 -6.62 -13.58 -3.96
N THR A 35 -6.79 -13.74 -2.65
CA THR A 35 -5.82 -13.26 -1.64
C THR A 35 -4.45 -13.94 -1.76
N ASP A 36 -4.40 -15.21 -2.18
CA ASP A 36 -3.16 -15.95 -2.46
C ASP A 36 -2.44 -15.48 -3.74
N THR A 37 -3.14 -14.75 -4.60
CA THR A 37 -2.70 -14.21 -5.89
C THR A 37 -2.35 -12.71 -5.80
N PHE A 38 -2.86 -12.00 -4.79
CA PHE A 38 -2.62 -10.56 -4.62
C PHE A 38 -1.11 -10.26 -4.48
N TYR A 39 -0.57 -9.27 -5.20
CA TYR A 39 0.86 -8.97 -5.15
C TYR A 39 1.36 -8.57 -3.74
N SER A 40 2.62 -8.85 -3.43
CA SER A 40 3.25 -8.48 -2.17
C SER A 40 4.43 -7.55 -2.43
N ARG A 41 4.42 -6.37 -1.80
CA ARG A 41 5.58 -5.47 -1.75
C ARG A 41 5.92 -5.12 -0.29
N ASN A 42 7.11 -5.42 0.18
CA ASN A 42 7.60 -5.18 1.54
C ASN A 42 8.95 -4.45 1.53
N HIS A 43 9.17 -3.49 2.43
CA HIS A 43 10.47 -2.82 2.55
C HIS A 43 11.29 -3.35 3.73
N GLY A 44 10.64 -3.85 4.77
CA GLY A 44 11.25 -4.60 5.85
C GLY A 44 10.66 -6.01 6.01
N PRO A 45 11.13 -6.76 7.02
CA PRO A 45 10.52 -8.02 7.42
C PRO A 45 9.04 -7.85 7.78
N VAL A 46 8.21 -8.86 7.50
CA VAL A 46 6.81 -8.87 7.95
C VAL A 46 6.79 -8.93 9.48
N PRO A 47 6.25 -7.90 10.18
CA PRO A 47 6.22 -7.88 11.63
C PRO A 47 5.26 -8.94 12.18
N ARG A 48 5.60 -9.48 13.36
CA ARG A 48 4.74 -10.40 14.11
C ARG A 48 3.87 -9.59 15.08
N LEU A 49 2.66 -9.24 14.65
CA LEU A 49 1.71 -8.48 15.44
C LEU A 49 0.56 -9.38 15.87
N HIS A 50 0.35 -9.49 17.18
CA HIS A 50 -0.81 -10.19 17.72
C HIS A 50 -1.98 -9.19 17.89
N PRO A 51 -3.18 -9.47 17.33
CA PRO A 51 -4.28 -8.50 17.32
C PRO A 51 -4.72 -8.00 18.70
N ALA A 52 -4.60 -8.82 19.75
CA ALA A 52 -5.00 -8.43 21.11
C ALA A 52 -4.05 -7.40 21.76
N ASP A 53 -2.78 -7.43 21.37
CA ASP A 53 -1.72 -6.58 21.95
C ASP A 53 -1.48 -5.33 21.09
N TRP A 54 -1.85 -5.39 19.80
CA TRP A 54 -1.70 -4.28 18.88
C TRP A 54 -2.59 -3.08 19.25
N ARG A 55 -2.06 -1.88 19.06
CA ARG A 55 -2.77 -0.61 19.23
C ARG A 55 -2.46 0.33 18.07
N LEU A 56 -3.45 1.13 17.71
CA LEU A 56 -3.31 2.30 16.83
C LEU A 56 -3.26 3.57 17.67
N THR A 57 -2.21 4.35 17.50
CA THR A 57 -2.11 5.72 18.03
C THR A 57 -2.62 6.71 16.97
N VAL A 58 -3.49 7.63 17.37
CA VAL A 58 -3.93 8.77 16.55
C VAL A 58 -3.55 10.05 17.28
N ASP A 59 -2.63 10.84 16.73
CA ASP A 59 -1.99 11.96 17.43
C ASP A 59 -1.59 13.13 16.50
N GLY A 60 -0.71 14.00 16.99
CA GLY A 60 -0.29 15.22 16.31
C GLY A 60 -1.29 16.36 16.52
N LEU A 61 -1.70 17.00 15.43
CA LEU A 61 -2.65 18.11 15.40
C LEU A 61 -4.10 17.62 15.57
N VAL A 62 -4.38 17.04 16.74
CA VAL A 62 -5.70 16.54 17.15
C VAL A 62 -6.00 17.03 18.56
N ALA A 63 -7.24 17.43 18.86
CA ALA A 63 -7.59 17.87 20.22
C ALA A 63 -7.82 16.69 21.18
N ARG A 64 -8.13 15.50 20.65
CA ARG A 64 -8.35 14.27 21.42
C ARG A 64 -7.46 13.15 20.87
N PRO A 65 -6.20 13.03 21.31
CA PRO A 65 -5.35 11.90 20.97
C PRO A 65 -6.02 10.57 21.35
N LEU A 66 -5.90 9.56 20.50
CA LEU A 66 -6.55 8.26 20.69
C LEU A 66 -5.50 7.15 20.72
N THR A 67 -5.77 6.14 21.56
CA THR A 67 -5.12 4.83 21.49
C THR A 67 -6.21 3.79 21.33
N LEU A 68 -6.32 3.18 20.15
CA LEU A 68 -7.41 2.29 19.78
C LEU A 68 -6.92 0.86 19.63
N SER A 69 -7.62 -0.10 20.26
CA SER A 69 -7.49 -1.52 19.91
C SER A 69 -8.22 -1.83 18.60
N LEU A 70 -8.03 -3.04 18.08
CA LEU A 70 -8.78 -3.49 16.90
C LEU A 70 -10.29 -3.58 17.17
N ASP A 71 -10.68 -3.93 18.40
CA ASP A 71 -12.08 -4.02 18.81
C ASP A 71 -12.70 -2.64 19.00
N ASP A 72 -11.93 -1.64 19.45
CA ASP A 72 -12.37 -0.25 19.47
C ASP A 72 -12.70 0.26 18.06
N LEU A 73 -11.83 -0.04 17.08
CA LEU A 73 -12.08 0.33 15.69
C LEU A 73 -13.36 -0.31 15.12
N ARG A 74 -13.65 -1.56 15.50
CA ARG A 74 -14.83 -2.30 15.03
C ARG A 74 -16.12 -1.92 15.74
N SER A 75 -16.05 -1.47 16.98
CA SER A 75 -17.21 -1.18 17.82
C SER A 75 -17.60 0.29 17.84
N ARG A 76 -16.64 1.21 17.68
CA ARG A 76 -16.87 2.66 17.78
C ARG A 76 -17.14 3.34 16.43
N PHE A 77 -16.82 2.67 15.32
CA PHE A 77 -16.92 3.25 13.98
C PHE A 77 -17.69 2.33 13.05
N ASP A 78 -18.49 2.92 12.17
CA ASP A 78 -19.18 2.17 11.13
C ASP A 78 -18.18 1.60 10.12
N ALA A 79 -18.34 0.31 9.83
CA ALA A 79 -17.51 -0.35 8.84
C ALA A 79 -17.99 0.00 7.42
N ALA A 80 -17.10 0.55 6.61
CA ALA A 80 -17.28 0.71 5.18
C ALA A 80 -16.52 -0.40 4.42
N GLU A 81 -16.98 -0.68 3.21
CA GLU A 81 -16.31 -1.59 2.29
C GLU A 81 -16.06 -0.90 0.95
N ALA A 82 -14.88 -1.11 0.36
CA ALA A 82 -14.53 -0.62 -0.97
C ALA A 82 -13.81 -1.69 -1.78
N THR A 83 -14.13 -1.81 -3.07
CA THR A 83 -13.34 -2.60 -4.01
C THR A 83 -12.25 -1.71 -4.60
N VAL A 84 -10.99 -2.02 -4.29
CA VAL A 84 -9.86 -1.13 -4.59
C VAL A 84 -8.76 -1.91 -5.29
N THR A 85 -8.28 -1.36 -6.41
CA THR A 85 -7.02 -1.78 -7.03
C THR A 85 -5.88 -1.04 -6.35
N LEU A 86 -4.93 -1.78 -5.78
CA LEU A 86 -3.64 -1.24 -5.37
C LEU A 86 -2.64 -1.52 -6.49
N GLN A 87 -1.92 -0.49 -6.93
CA GLN A 87 -0.86 -0.61 -7.93
C GLN A 87 0.45 -0.06 -7.35
N CYS A 88 1.52 -0.85 -7.45
CA CYS A 88 2.87 -0.39 -7.11
C CYS A 88 3.33 0.69 -8.09
N ALA A 89 4.01 1.72 -7.59
CA ALA A 89 4.64 2.73 -8.45
C ALA A 89 5.73 2.11 -9.37
N GLY A 90 6.32 0.99 -8.96
CA GLY A 90 7.29 0.25 -9.75
C GLY A 90 6.67 -0.74 -10.75
N ASN A 91 5.35 -0.82 -10.88
CA ASN A 91 4.70 -1.73 -11.83
C ASN A 91 5.23 -1.51 -13.26
N ARG A 92 5.53 -2.59 -13.98
CA ARG A 92 6.15 -2.59 -15.31
C ARG A 92 7.54 -1.98 -15.39
N ARG A 93 8.30 -1.96 -14.28
CA ARG A 93 9.69 -1.51 -14.31
C ARG A 93 10.58 -2.36 -15.21
N ALA A 94 10.27 -3.65 -15.40
CA ALA A 94 11.00 -4.51 -16.33
C ALA A 94 11.01 -3.93 -17.76
N ASP A 95 9.89 -3.35 -18.21
CA ASP A 95 9.78 -2.73 -19.54
C ASP A 95 10.70 -1.50 -19.65
N MET A 96 10.79 -0.69 -18.59
CA MET A 96 11.71 0.45 -18.53
C MET A 96 13.18 -0.01 -18.53
N ALA A 97 13.48 -1.08 -17.78
CA ALA A 97 14.80 -1.68 -17.69
C ALA A 97 15.30 -2.26 -19.03
N ALA A 98 14.38 -2.70 -19.91
CA ALA A 98 14.70 -3.15 -21.26
C ALA A 98 15.19 -2.01 -22.18
N VAL A 99 14.78 -0.76 -21.91
CA VAL A 99 15.25 0.43 -22.65
C VAL A 99 16.55 0.96 -22.06
N ARG A 100 16.61 1.10 -20.73
CA ARG A 100 17.80 1.53 -20.00
C ARG A 100 17.82 0.90 -18.62
N ALA A 101 18.98 0.40 -18.20
CA ALA A 101 19.16 -0.18 -16.87
C ALA A 101 18.67 0.76 -15.76
N VAL A 102 18.00 0.19 -14.77
CA VAL A 102 17.49 0.86 -13.57
C VAL A 102 18.14 0.19 -12.34
N PRO A 103 19.40 0.54 -12.01
CA PRO A 103 20.18 -0.19 -11.02
C PRO A 103 19.54 -0.16 -9.62
N GLY A 104 19.61 -1.28 -8.90
CA GLY A 104 19.13 -1.38 -7.53
C GLY A 104 17.61 -1.46 -7.36
N GLU A 105 16.85 -1.42 -8.46
CA GLU A 105 15.39 -1.46 -8.43
C GLU A 105 14.83 -2.83 -8.82
N THR A 106 13.76 -3.24 -8.16
CA THR A 106 13.08 -4.51 -8.43
C THR A 106 12.45 -4.54 -9.82
N PRO A 107 12.71 -5.56 -10.67
CA PRO A 107 12.26 -5.61 -12.06
C PRO A 107 10.82 -6.14 -12.18
N TRP A 108 9.85 -5.41 -11.64
CA TRP A 108 8.43 -5.78 -11.71
C TRP A 108 7.94 -5.86 -13.17
N GLY A 109 7.24 -6.94 -13.49
CA GLY A 109 6.39 -7.05 -14.66
C GLY A 109 5.05 -6.30 -14.48
N PRO A 110 4.01 -6.66 -15.24
CA PRO A 110 2.69 -6.02 -15.15
C PRO A 110 1.84 -6.52 -13.97
N GLY A 111 2.37 -7.42 -13.14
CA GLY A 111 1.66 -8.07 -12.03
C GLY A 111 1.76 -7.33 -10.69
N ALA A 112 2.50 -6.23 -10.60
CA ALA A 112 2.62 -5.43 -9.38
C ALA A 112 1.38 -4.55 -9.12
N LEU A 113 0.21 -5.11 -9.36
CA LEU A 113 -1.10 -4.54 -9.07
C LEU A 113 -2.09 -5.68 -8.76
N SER A 114 -3.07 -5.41 -7.91
CA SER A 114 -4.14 -6.36 -7.60
C SER A 114 -5.36 -5.64 -7.04
N THR A 115 -6.54 -6.24 -7.22
CA THR A 115 -7.82 -5.68 -6.77
C THR A 115 -8.38 -6.51 -5.63
N ALA A 116 -8.84 -5.87 -4.55
CA ALA A 116 -9.49 -6.57 -3.44
C ALA A 116 -10.64 -5.77 -2.85
N ARG A 117 -11.55 -6.47 -2.15
CA ARG A 117 -12.59 -5.84 -1.32
C ARG A 117 -12.00 -5.60 0.07
N PHE A 118 -11.78 -4.35 0.44
CA PHE A 118 -11.27 -3.97 1.75
C PHE A 118 -12.41 -3.48 2.63
N ARG A 119 -12.42 -3.93 3.89
CA ARG A 119 -13.42 -3.51 4.89
C ARG A 119 -12.73 -2.96 6.14
N GLY A 120 -13.23 -1.82 6.62
CA GLY A 120 -12.62 -1.07 7.71
C GLY A 120 -13.41 0.18 8.11
N ALA A 121 -12.90 0.92 9.08
CA ALA A 121 -13.42 2.23 9.45
C ALA A 121 -12.95 3.26 8.43
N ARG A 122 -13.76 4.29 8.16
CA ARG A 122 -13.29 5.41 7.32
C ARG A 122 -12.28 6.23 8.11
N LEU A 123 -11.15 6.58 7.49
CA LEU A 123 -10.13 7.41 8.14
C LEU A 123 -10.71 8.76 8.58
N ALA A 124 -11.57 9.35 7.75
CA ALA A 124 -12.24 10.62 8.06
C ALA A 124 -13.01 10.58 9.39
N ASP A 125 -13.72 9.48 9.67
CA ASP A 125 -14.52 9.33 10.90
C ASP A 125 -13.62 9.24 12.14
N VAL A 126 -12.50 8.51 12.03
CA VAL A 126 -11.50 8.40 13.09
C VAL A 126 -10.83 9.75 13.38
N LEU A 127 -10.45 10.49 12.34
CA LEU A 127 -9.87 11.84 12.46
C LEU A 127 -10.88 12.86 13.01
N ALA A 128 -12.16 12.75 12.65
CA ALA A 128 -13.24 13.57 13.21
C ALA A 128 -13.44 13.26 14.70
N HIS A 129 -13.39 11.97 15.08
CA HIS A 129 -13.47 11.56 16.48
C HIS A 129 -12.28 12.09 17.30
N ALA A 130 -11.07 12.09 16.73
CA ALA A 130 -9.88 12.69 17.32
C ALA A 130 -9.91 14.24 17.34
N VAL A 131 -10.87 14.87 16.63
CA VAL A 131 -10.96 16.33 16.45
C VAL A 131 -9.68 16.87 15.81
N MET A 132 -9.38 16.41 14.59
CA MET A 132 -8.26 16.90 13.81
C MET A 132 -8.36 18.42 13.58
N ALA A 133 -7.28 19.13 13.90
CA ALA A 133 -7.21 20.58 13.82
C ALA A 133 -7.32 21.06 12.35
N PRO A 134 -7.87 22.26 12.10
CA PRO A 134 -8.02 22.81 10.75
C PRO A 134 -6.67 23.05 10.04
N GLU A 135 -5.62 23.38 10.78
CA GLU A 135 -4.25 23.61 10.28
C GLU A 135 -3.49 22.33 9.90
N ALA A 136 -4.04 21.14 10.22
CA ALA A 136 -3.46 19.88 9.76
C ALA A 136 -3.62 19.75 8.24
N ALA A 137 -2.51 19.91 7.51
CA ALA A 137 -2.46 19.84 6.05
C ALA A 137 -2.16 18.42 5.52
N HIS A 138 -1.62 17.55 6.36
CA HIS A 138 -1.27 16.17 6.02
C HIS A 138 -1.62 15.20 7.15
N VAL A 139 -1.80 13.93 6.78
CA VAL A 139 -1.93 12.82 7.72
C VAL A 139 -0.86 11.79 7.39
N ALA A 140 0.06 11.59 8.33
CA ALA A 140 1.14 10.61 8.23
C ALA A 140 0.70 9.26 8.78
N PHE A 141 1.24 8.19 8.19
CA PHE A 141 0.97 6.81 8.53
C PHE A 141 2.30 6.08 8.74
N GLN A 142 2.47 5.48 9.91
CA GLN A 142 3.70 4.75 10.24
C GLN A 142 3.41 3.28 10.51
N ALA A 143 4.31 2.42 10.04
CA ALA A 143 4.37 0.99 10.34
C ALA A 143 5.62 0.67 11.16
N PRO A 144 5.63 -0.44 11.92
CA PRO A 144 6.78 -0.84 12.73
C PRO A 144 7.89 -1.54 11.93
N ASP A 145 7.68 -1.87 10.66
CA ASP A 145 8.72 -2.50 9.85
C ASP A 145 9.84 -1.50 9.53
N VAL A 146 11.08 -1.93 9.79
CA VAL A 146 12.26 -1.11 9.55
C VAL A 146 12.85 -1.47 8.20
N SER A 147 12.97 -0.46 7.34
CA SER A 147 13.53 -0.62 6.01
C SER A 147 15.05 -0.41 6.00
N PRO A 148 15.83 -1.36 5.46
CA PRO A 148 17.24 -1.16 5.21
C PRO A 148 17.50 -0.38 3.92
N SER A 149 16.48 0.11 3.19
CA SER A 149 16.69 1.01 2.04
C SER A 149 17.01 2.43 2.47
N ALA A 150 16.55 2.84 3.66
CA ALA A 150 16.88 4.14 4.23
C ALA A 150 18.27 4.13 4.89
N ARG A 151 18.86 5.33 5.00
CA ARG A 151 20.17 5.55 5.63
C ARG A 151 20.06 6.76 6.58
N PRO A 152 20.00 6.56 7.91
CA PRO A 152 19.97 5.27 8.62
C PRO A 152 18.69 4.47 8.36
N PRO A 153 18.66 3.15 8.65
CA PRO A 153 17.43 2.36 8.62
C PRO A 153 16.34 3.00 9.48
N GLN A 154 15.12 3.06 8.98
CA GLN A 154 13.99 3.71 9.65
C GLN A 154 12.67 2.96 9.42
N PRO A 155 11.65 3.17 10.28
CA PRO A 155 10.30 2.68 10.04
C PRO A 155 9.72 3.15 8.71
N TYR A 156 8.82 2.36 8.12
CA TYR A 156 8.07 2.80 6.95
C TYR A 156 7.07 3.90 7.36
N GLU A 157 7.29 5.11 6.87
CA GLU A 157 6.39 6.25 7.06
C GLU A 157 6.18 6.98 5.73
N VAL A 158 4.92 7.34 5.47
CA VAL A 158 4.48 8.20 4.36
C VAL A 158 3.29 9.03 4.82
N SER A 159 2.87 10.03 4.03
CA SER A 159 1.65 10.78 4.33
C SER A 159 0.79 10.98 3.09
N VAL A 160 -0.47 11.37 3.32
CA VAL A 160 -1.35 11.90 2.29
C VAL A 160 -1.80 13.32 2.67
N PRO A 161 -2.11 14.18 1.69
CA PRO A 161 -2.71 15.49 1.95
C PRO A 161 -4.07 15.39 2.65
N ARG A 162 -4.46 16.46 3.36
CA ARG A 162 -5.69 16.53 4.18
C ARG A 162 -6.95 16.16 3.40
N ASP A 163 -7.13 16.76 2.23
CA ASP A 163 -8.28 16.51 1.35
C ASP A 163 -8.39 15.02 0.99
N ARG A 164 -7.26 14.35 0.74
CA ARG A 164 -7.26 12.92 0.51
C ARG A 164 -7.52 12.13 1.79
N ALA A 165 -6.92 12.49 2.93
CA ALA A 165 -7.14 11.81 4.20
C ALA A 165 -8.61 11.85 4.65
N LEU A 166 -9.29 12.96 4.36
CA LEU A 166 -10.70 13.20 4.69
C LEU A 166 -11.66 12.70 3.60
N ALA A 167 -11.15 12.16 2.49
CA ALA A 167 -12.00 11.57 1.48
C ALA A 167 -12.76 10.36 2.05
N PRO A 168 -14.05 10.19 1.70
CA PRO A 168 -14.91 9.19 2.34
C PRO A 168 -14.47 7.75 2.06
N ASP A 169 -13.63 7.52 1.05
CA ASP A 169 -13.21 6.22 0.56
C ASP A 169 -11.85 5.74 1.12
N VAL A 170 -11.16 6.54 1.92
CA VAL A 170 -9.92 6.09 2.60
C VAL A 170 -10.28 5.27 3.84
N LEU A 171 -9.76 4.04 3.89
CA LEU A 171 -10.11 3.07 4.93
C LEU A 171 -8.91 2.74 5.82
N LEU A 172 -9.19 2.61 7.12
CA LEU A 172 -8.42 1.82 8.06
C LEU A 172 -8.96 0.38 8.02
N ALA A 173 -8.41 -0.42 7.10
CA ALA A 173 -8.91 -1.75 6.78
C ALA A 173 -8.32 -2.83 7.70
N TRP A 174 -9.19 -3.70 8.23
CA TRP A 174 -8.83 -4.90 8.99
C TRP A 174 -9.24 -6.20 8.31
N ALA A 175 -9.96 -6.12 7.20
CA ALA A 175 -10.41 -7.25 6.40
C ALA A 175 -10.18 -7.03 4.91
N MET A 176 -9.92 -8.12 4.21
CA MET A 176 -9.63 -8.19 2.78
C MET A 176 -10.32 -9.43 2.20
N ASN A 177 -11.12 -9.24 1.14
CA ASN A 177 -11.88 -10.28 0.46
C ASN A 177 -12.75 -11.13 1.41
N GLY A 178 -13.42 -10.47 2.36
CA GLY A 178 -14.34 -11.13 3.31
C GLY A 178 -13.67 -11.86 4.49
N ALA A 179 -12.34 -11.89 4.56
CA ALA A 179 -11.58 -12.50 5.66
C ALA A 179 -10.72 -11.45 6.39
N PRO A 180 -10.25 -11.73 7.61
CA PRO A 180 -9.21 -10.91 8.25
C PRO A 180 -7.99 -10.73 7.35
N LEU A 181 -7.32 -9.59 7.46
CA LEU A 181 -6.08 -9.34 6.70
C LEU A 181 -5.04 -10.45 6.95
N PRO A 182 -4.40 -10.98 5.91
CA PRO A 182 -3.19 -11.77 6.08
C PRO A 182 -2.03 -10.90 6.59
N ALA A 183 -1.11 -11.51 7.35
CA ALA A 183 0.06 -10.81 7.89
C ALA A 183 0.86 -10.07 6.80
N VAL A 184 1.14 -10.70 5.64
CA VAL A 184 1.88 -10.08 4.53
C VAL A 184 1.17 -8.88 3.88
N HIS A 185 -0.14 -8.73 4.12
CA HIS A 185 -0.96 -7.63 3.63
C HIS A 185 -1.32 -6.60 4.70
N GLY A 186 -0.69 -6.66 5.87
CA GLY A 186 -0.78 -5.60 6.87
C GLY A 186 -1.66 -5.91 8.06
N ALA A 187 -1.93 -7.18 8.37
CA ALA A 187 -2.64 -7.52 9.60
C ALA A 187 -1.95 -6.93 10.85
N PRO A 188 -2.69 -6.44 11.85
CA PRO A 188 -4.15 -6.46 11.93
C PRO A 188 -4.86 -5.31 11.20
N LEU A 189 -4.15 -4.23 10.87
CA LEU A 189 -4.71 -3.03 10.27
C LEU A 189 -3.78 -2.43 9.21
N ARG A 190 -4.35 -1.99 8.09
CA ARG A 190 -3.66 -1.18 7.09
C ARG A 190 -4.47 0.06 6.71
N VAL A 191 -3.81 1.08 6.18
CA VAL A 191 -4.48 2.10 5.38
C VAL A 191 -4.70 1.57 3.97
N VAL A 192 -5.85 1.91 3.38
CA VAL A 192 -6.16 1.74 1.96
C VAL A 192 -6.53 3.11 1.42
N VAL A 193 -5.76 3.60 0.46
CA VAL A 193 -5.96 4.89 -0.21
C VAL A 193 -6.34 4.64 -1.67
N PRO A 194 -7.63 4.55 -2.01
CA PRO A 194 -8.06 4.31 -3.39
C PRO A 194 -7.52 5.36 -4.36
N GLY A 195 -7.23 4.95 -5.60
CA GLY A 195 -6.77 5.83 -6.68
C GLY A 195 -5.33 6.34 -6.55
N TRP A 196 -4.60 5.95 -5.49
CA TRP A 196 -3.24 6.37 -5.22
C TRP A 196 -2.26 5.20 -5.34
N ILE A 197 -0.98 5.50 -5.54
CA ILE A 197 0.07 4.47 -5.55
C ILE A 197 0.03 3.64 -4.25
N GLY A 198 0.28 2.34 -4.38
CA GLY A 198 0.18 1.40 -3.26
C GLY A 198 1.10 1.73 -2.08
N ALA A 199 2.18 2.49 -2.31
CA ALA A 199 3.08 2.99 -1.26
C ALA A 199 2.34 3.82 -0.18
N ARG A 200 1.27 4.54 -0.55
CA ARG A 200 0.51 5.37 0.40
C ARG A 200 -0.50 4.58 1.23
N SER A 201 -0.70 3.30 0.92
CA SER A 201 -1.55 2.36 1.65
C SER A 201 -0.73 1.57 2.66
N VAL A 202 -0.31 2.22 3.75
CA VAL A 202 0.61 1.66 4.77
C VAL A 202 0.03 0.42 5.43
N LYS A 203 0.85 -0.63 5.53
CA LYS A 203 0.51 -1.91 6.19
C LYS A 203 0.95 -1.90 7.65
N TRP A 204 0.37 -2.78 8.47
CA TRP A 204 0.78 -2.95 9.87
C TRP A 204 0.72 -1.63 10.65
N LEU A 205 -0.30 -0.81 10.35
CA LEU A 205 -0.40 0.56 10.80
C LEU A 205 -0.34 0.62 12.33
N THR A 206 0.51 1.49 12.88
CA THR A 206 0.59 1.73 14.32
C THR A 206 0.36 3.19 14.68
N HIS A 207 0.60 4.13 13.76
CA HIS A 207 0.40 5.56 14.00
C HIS A 207 -0.32 6.24 12.84
N VAL A 208 -1.22 7.14 13.18
CA VAL A 208 -1.88 8.11 12.31
C VAL A 208 -1.65 9.50 12.92
N THR A 209 -0.82 10.32 12.30
CA THR A 209 -0.39 11.61 12.87
C THR A 209 -0.82 12.76 11.98
N ALA A 210 -1.65 13.67 12.50
CA ALA A 210 -2.02 14.90 11.82
C ALA A 210 -0.88 15.92 11.91
N ARG A 211 -0.43 16.47 10.77
CA ARG A 211 0.77 17.34 10.67
C ARG A 211 0.53 18.50 9.70
N THR A 212 1.35 19.56 9.80
CA THR A 212 1.32 20.71 8.87
C THR A 212 2.07 20.47 7.57
N THR A 213 2.96 19.47 7.52
CA THR A 213 3.82 19.18 6.36
C THR A 213 3.72 17.71 5.96
N PRO A 214 4.12 17.35 4.72
CA PRO A 214 4.31 15.95 4.35
C PRO A 214 5.24 15.22 5.33
N SER A 215 5.12 13.90 5.39
CA SER A 215 6.08 13.05 6.10
C SER A 215 7.48 13.28 5.54
N ASP A 216 8.45 13.39 6.45
CA ASP A 216 9.88 13.45 6.21
C ASP A 216 10.51 12.05 6.08
N GLY A 217 9.70 11.00 6.15
CA GLY A 217 10.13 9.63 5.96
C GLY A 217 10.77 9.40 4.59
N TYR A 218 11.79 8.53 4.52
CA TYR A 218 12.57 8.24 3.31
C TYR A 218 11.68 7.91 2.09
N PHE A 219 10.59 7.17 2.30
CA PHE A 219 9.65 6.77 1.24
C PHE A 219 8.67 7.87 0.80
N GLN A 220 8.69 9.02 1.45
CA GLN A 220 7.95 10.22 1.05
C GLN A 220 8.91 11.29 0.50
N ALA A 221 10.02 11.51 1.20
CA ALA A 221 10.97 12.57 0.93
C ALA A 221 11.95 12.24 -0.20
N VAL A 222 12.36 10.97 -0.34
CA VAL A 222 13.44 10.56 -1.26
C VAL A 222 12.94 9.59 -2.32
N ALA A 223 12.28 8.50 -1.92
CA ALA A 223 11.75 7.51 -2.85
C ALA A 223 10.32 7.83 -3.30
N TYR A 224 9.84 7.10 -4.32
CA TYR A 224 8.51 7.30 -4.92
C TYR A 224 8.30 8.73 -5.43
N ARG A 225 9.31 9.26 -6.12
CA ARG A 225 9.29 10.57 -6.78
C ARG A 225 9.66 10.42 -8.25
N LEU A 226 9.11 11.27 -9.11
CA LEU A 226 9.68 11.47 -10.43
C LEU A 226 10.96 12.31 -10.30
N PRO A 227 11.95 12.14 -11.19
CA PRO A 227 13.15 12.96 -11.19
C PRO A 227 12.81 14.46 -11.27
N PRO A 228 13.68 15.33 -10.72
CA PRO A 228 13.52 16.77 -10.85
C PRO A 228 13.36 17.20 -12.31
N THR A 229 12.44 18.13 -12.53
CA THR A 229 12.28 18.88 -13.79
C THR A 229 12.62 20.34 -13.53
N GLY A 230 12.81 21.15 -14.58
CA GLY A 230 13.08 22.59 -14.42
C GLY A 230 12.07 23.30 -13.51
N ASP A 231 10.80 22.85 -13.54
CA ASP A 231 9.70 23.40 -12.73
C ASP A 231 9.57 22.77 -11.33
N ASP A 232 10.25 21.65 -11.05
CA ASP A 232 10.23 20.97 -9.75
C ASP A 232 11.65 20.49 -9.39
N PRO A 233 12.44 21.34 -8.72
CA PRO A 233 13.84 21.03 -8.42
C PRO A 233 14.02 19.89 -7.40
N GLN A 234 12.96 19.47 -6.72
CA GLN A 234 12.99 18.35 -5.77
C GLN A 234 12.39 17.05 -6.35
N GLY A 235 11.76 17.14 -7.53
CA GLY A 235 11.04 16.05 -8.16
C GLY A 235 9.63 15.86 -7.59
N LEU A 236 8.73 15.34 -8.42
CA LEU A 236 7.32 15.24 -8.04
C LEU A 236 7.07 14.01 -7.18
N ALA A 237 6.60 14.19 -5.95
CA ALA A 237 6.15 13.09 -5.11
C ALA A 237 4.94 12.38 -5.73
N LEU A 238 5.05 11.06 -5.92
CA LEU A 238 3.98 10.28 -6.50
C LEU A 238 2.81 10.15 -5.52
N GLY A 239 1.59 10.33 -6.05
CA GLY A 239 0.33 10.25 -5.32
C GLY A 239 -0.73 9.53 -6.15
N PRO A 240 -1.62 10.26 -6.87
CA PRO A 240 -2.60 9.66 -7.77
C PRO A 240 -1.96 8.77 -8.85
N LEU A 241 -2.63 7.67 -9.19
CA LEU A 241 -2.20 6.78 -10.27
C LEU A 241 -2.50 7.38 -11.64
N PRO A 242 -1.54 7.39 -12.59
CA PRO A 242 -1.83 7.69 -13.99
C PRO A 242 -2.58 6.51 -14.63
N LEU A 243 -3.21 6.77 -15.79
CA LEU A 243 -3.82 5.71 -16.60
C LEU A 243 -2.76 4.66 -16.97
N ASN A 244 -3.10 3.39 -16.78
CA ASN A 244 -2.22 2.26 -17.11
C ASN A 244 -3.04 1.09 -17.67
N CYS A 245 -2.41 0.30 -18.55
CA CYS A 245 -2.95 -0.96 -19.06
C CYS A 245 -1.80 -1.92 -19.41
N ALA A 246 -2.11 -3.22 -19.44
CA ALA A 246 -1.20 -4.26 -19.89
C ALA A 246 -2.01 -5.44 -20.45
N VAL A 247 -1.45 -6.12 -21.46
CA VAL A 247 -1.97 -7.41 -21.93
C VAL A 247 -1.41 -8.49 -21.02
N LEU A 248 -2.30 -9.23 -20.34
CA LEU A 248 -1.91 -10.28 -19.39
C LEU A 248 -1.92 -11.68 -20.01
N THR A 249 -2.74 -11.86 -21.04
CA THR A 249 -2.89 -13.11 -21.81
C THR A 249 -3.22 -12.76 -23.26
N PRO A 250 -2.53 -13.34 -24.25
CA PRO A 250 -1.39 -14.25 -24.12
C PRO A 250 -0.15 -13.57 -23.52
N SER A 251 0.82 -14.36 -23.05
CA SER A 251 2.12 -13.85 -22.64
C SER A 251 3.00 -13.51 -23.85
N ASP A 252 4.00 -12.64 -23.66
CA ASP A 252 4.98 -12.34 -24.70
C ASP A 252 5.67 -13.62 -25.20
N GLY A 253 5.77 -13.76 -26.52
CA GLY A 253 6.34 -14.94 -27.18
C GLY A 253 5.43 -16.18 -27.20
N ALA A 254 4.19 -16.09 -26.72
CA ALA A 254 3.26 -17.22 -26.80
C ALA A 254 2.95 -17.60 -28.26
N VAL A 255 3.09 -18.89 -28.57
CA VAL A 255 2.61 -19.47 -29.83
C VAL A 255 1.15 -19.87 -29.64
N LEU A 256 0.26 -19.23 -30.39
CA LEU A 256 -1.17 -19.48 -30.32
C LEU A 256 -1.63 -20.40 -31.45
N PRO A 257 -2.63 -21.26 -31.21
CA PRO A 257 -3.29 -21.97 -32.29
C PRO A 257 -3.92 -20.97 -33.25
N ARG A 258 -3.89 -21.28 -34.55
CA ARG A 258 -4.73 -20.57 -35.52
C ARG A 258 -6.19 -20.64 -35.08
N GLY A 259 -6.94 -19.56 -35.30
CA GLY A 259 -8.38 -19.55 -35.07
C GLY A 259 -9.12 -20.60 -35.93
N PRO A 260 -10.43 -20.78 -35.70
CA PRO A 260 -11.27 -21.58 -36.59
C PRO A 260 -11.16 -21.13 -38.06
#